data_AF-A0A3B9L595-F1
#
_entry.id   AF-A0A3B9L595-F1
#
_cell.length_a   1.000
_cell.length_b   1.000
_cell.length_c   1.000
_cell.angle_alpha   90.00
_cell.angle_beta   90.00
_cell.angle_gamma   90.00
#
_symmetry.space_group_name_H-M   'P 1'
#
loop_
_entity.id
_entity.type
_entity.pdbx_description
1 polymer ?
#
loop_
_entity_poly.entity_id
_entity_poly.type
_entity_poly.pdbx_seq_one_letter_code
_entity_poly.pdbx_strand_id
1 'polypeptide(L)'
;MSDSFNPTTDDFAAMFESSTAASAMQEGQVIPATVIRIDNDAVLVDIGLKTEGRIPVKEFSMEDKEPAPGDIVDVYLDRIENALGDAVLSRDKARREERWIKLEKSFNAEEPVKGAISGRVKGGFTVDLGGVNAFLPGSQVDIRPVRDVGPLMGEIQPFQILKLDRA
;
A
#
# COMPACT_ATOMS: atom_id res chain seq x y z
N MET A 1 13.76 -36.93 36.87
CA MET A 1 13.71 -36.74 35.42
C MET A 1 14.04 -35.28 35.17
N SER A 2 15.32 -34.99 34.93
CA SER A 2 15.83 -33.65 34.66
C SER A 2 16.51 -33.70 33.31
N ASP A 3 15.73 -33.50 32.25
CA ASP A 3 16.27 -33.33 30.91
C ASP A 3 16.94 -31.95 30.86
N SER A 4 18.27 -32.00 30.83
CA SER A 4 19.13 -30.88 30.52
C SER A 4 18.88 -30.45 29.08
N PHE A 5 18.03 -29.42 28.91
CA PHE A 5 17.93 -28.63 27.68
C PHE A 5 19.24 -27.88 27.47
N ASN A 6 20.22 -28.54 26.86
CA ASN A 6 21.39 -27.87 26.29
C ASN A 6 21.10 -27.74 24.79
N PRO A 7 20.60 -26.58 24.32
CA PRO A 7 20.31 -26.41 22.89
C PRO A 7 21.58 -26.69 22.11
N THR A 8 21.48 -27.58 21.12
CA THR A 8 22.63 -27.87 20.25
C THR A 8 22.92 -26.65 19.39
N THR A 9 24.14 -26.52 18.88
CA THR A 9 24.51 -25.40 17.98
C THR A 9 23.57 -25.32 16.78
N ASP A 10 23.03 -26.45 16.31
CA ASP A 10 22.03 -26.53 15.24
C ASP A 10 20.65 -26.00 15.66
N ASP A 11 20.18 -26.26 16.90
CA ASP A 11 18.93 -25.68 17.41
C ASP A 11 19.04 -24.16 17.57
N PHE A 12 20.20 -23.67 18.01
CA PHE A 12 20.47 -22.23 18.09
C PHE A 12 20.53 -21.59 16.69
N ALA A 13 21.14 -22.27 15.71
CA ALA A 13 21.18 -21.81 14.33
C ALA A 13 19.77 -21.70 13.72
N ALA A 14 18.91 -22.71 13.91
CA ALA A 14 17.55 -22.70 13.37
C ALA A 14 16.64 -21.65 14.05
N MET A 15 16.75 -21.48 15.37
CA MET A 15 16.03 -20.40 16.08
C MET A 15 16.59 -19.02 15.71
N PHE A 16 17.89 -18.90 15.50
CA PHE A 16 18.49 -17.66 15.02
C PHE A 16 18.00 -17.34 13.61
N GLU A 17 18.09 -18.27 12.65
CA GLU A 17 17.63 -18.08 11.26
C GLU A 17 16.15 -17.69 11.16
N SER A 18 15.28 -18.31 11.97
CA SER A 18 13.87 -17.93 12.04
C SER A 18 13.67 -16.54 12.66
N SER A 19 14.50 -16.13 13.62
CA SER A 19 14.47 -14.77 14.20
C SER A 19 15.07 -13.69 13.29
N THR A 20 16.12 -14.00 12.50
CA THR A 20 16.70 -13.09 11.50
C THR A 20 15.80 -12.97 10.28
N ALA A 21 15.15 -14.05 9.85
CA ALA A 21 14.12 -13.99 8.81
C ALA A 21 12.87 -13.22 9.27
N ALA A 22 12.50 -13.30 10.56
CA ALA A 22 11.40 -12.49 11.12
C ALA A 22 11.80 -11.02 11.38
N SER A 23 13.08 -10.73 11.62
CA SER A 23 13.59 -9.37 11.84
C SER A 23 14.03 -8.66 10.57
N ALA A 24 14.20 -9.39 9.47
CA ALA A 24 14.34 -8.81 8.14
C ALA A 24 12.95 -8.43 7.64
N MET A 25 12.39 -7.35 8.20
CA MET A 25 11.24 -6.70 7.58
C MET A 25 11.60 -6.41 6.13
N GLN A 26 10.93 -7.08 5.21
CA GLN A 26 11.22 -6.99 3.79
C GLN A 26 10.88 -5.58 3.31
N GLU A 27 11.79 -4.99 2.54
CA GLU A 27 11.50 -3.80 1.76
C GLU A 27 10.23 -4.05 0.94
N GLY A 28 9.28 -3.13 1.02
CA GLY A 28 8.00 -3.23 0.34
C GLY A 28 6.82 -3.72 1.15
N GLN A 29 6.89 -3.67 2.49
CA GLN A 29 5.76 -3.97 3.37
C GLN A 29 5.18 -2.70 3.99
N VAL A 30 3.86 -2.72 4.25
CA VAL A 30 3.15 -1.72 5.04
C VAL A 30 3.19 -2.09 6.51
N ILE A 31 3.66 -1.17 7.34
CA ILE A 31 3.91 -1.36 8.78
C ILE A 31 3.33 -0.19 9.57
N PRO A 32 2.83 -0.44 10.80
CA PRO A 32 2.41 0.64 11.68
C PRO A 32 3.62 1.37 12.23
N ALA A 33 3.61 2.69 12.17
CA ALA A 33 4.66 3.56 12.68
C ALA A 33 4.10 4.59 13.67
N THR A 34 4.84 4.87 14.73
CA THR A 34 4.44 5.85 15.75
C THR A 34 5.15 7.18 15.49
N VAL A 35 4.40 8.28 15.40
CA VAL A 35 4.99 9.61 15.21
C VAL A 35 5.75 10.03 16.46
N ILE A 36 7.06 10.26 16.34
CA ILE A 36 7.92 10.76 17.44
C ILE A 36 7.92 12.28 17.45
N ARG A 37 8.29 12.87 16.31
CA ARG A 37 8.37 14.33 16.14
C ARG A 37 8.00 14.75 14.73
N ILE A 38 7.56 16.00 14.61
CA ILE A 38 7.21 16.61 13.34
C ILE A 38 8.13 17.82 13.16
N ASP A 39 8.98 17.77 12.13
CA ASP A 39 9.76 18.90 11.67
C ASP A 39 9.04 19.58 10.49
N ASN A 40 9.44 20.81 10.12
CA ASN A 40 8.78 21.59 9.06
C ASN A 40 8.83 20.95 7.66
N ASP A 41 9.78 20.05 7.43
CA ASP A 41 9.99 19.40 6.12
C ASP A 41 9.73 17.88 6.16
N ALA A 42 9.86 17.25 7.33
CA ALA A 42 9.64 15.82 7.50
C ALA A 42 9.10 15.44 8.89
N VAL A 43 8.29 14.39 8.92
CA VAL A 43 7.84 13.71 10.13
C VAL A 43 8.77 12.54 10.41
N LEU A 44 9.27 12.46 11.64
CA LEU A 44 10.02 11.29 12.11
C LEU A 44 9.08 10.34 12.82
N VAL A 45 9.13 9.08 12.40
CA VAL A 45 8.32 8.00 12.93
C VAL A 45 9.20 6.85 13.39
N ASP A 46 8.80 6.21 14.48
CA ASP A 46 9.37 4.94 14.92
C ASP A 46 8.60 3.80 14.26
N ILE A 47 9.34 2.92 13.59
CA ILE A 47 8.83 1.71 12.93
C ILE A 47 9.25 0.43 13.68
N GLY A 48 9.84 0.56 14.88
CA GLY A 48 10.34 -0.57 15.66
C GLY A 48 11.64 -1.18 15.11
N LEU A 49 12.31 -0.48 14.18
CA LEU A 49 13.63 -0.83 13.66
C LEU A 49 14.74 -0.06 14.39
N LYS A 50 15.99 -0.42 14.10
CA LYS A 50 17.17 0.34 14.58
C LYS A 50 17.28 1.74 13.99
N THR A 51 16.46 2.06 13.00
CA THR A 51 16.50 3.26 12.20
C THR A 51 15.17 3.99 12.28
N GLU A 52 15.24 5.32 12.43
CA GLU A 52 14.07 6.19 12.39
C GLU A 52 13.58 6.34 10.95
N GLY A 53 12.26 6.35 10.79
CA GLY A 53 11.58 6.55 9.52
C GLY A 53 11.36 8.02 9.25
N ARG A 54 11.70 8.49 8.05
CA ARG A 54 11.48 9.88 7.63
C ARG A 54 10.42 9.95 6.55
N ILE A 55 9.34 10.68 6.81
CA ILE A 55 8.22 10.87 5.87
C ILE A 55 8.08 12.36 5.56
N PRO A 56 8.10 12.78 4.29
CA PRO A 56 7.86 14.19 3.93
C PRO A 56 6.49 14.67 4.40
N VAL A 57 6.40 15.87 4.99
CA VAL A 57 5.13 16.45 5.50
C VAL A 57 4.08 16.56 4.39
N LYS A 58 4.51 16.74 3.14
CA LYS A 58 3.65 16.79 1.94
C LYS A 58 2.77 15.55 1.77
N GLU A 59 3.22 14.37 2.22
CA GLU A 59 2.43 13.14 2.16
C GLU A 59 1.33 13.08 3.23
N PHE A 60 1.40 13.93 4.26
CA PHE A 60 0.34 14.08 5.26
C PHE A 60 -0.68 15.13 4.87
N SER A 61 -0.30 16.12 4.05
CA SER A 61 -1.17 17.24 3.65
C SER A 61 -2.35 16.86 2.74
N MET A 62 -2.43 15.62 2.23
CA MET A 62 -3.57 15.16 1.43
C MET A 62 -4.78 14.73 2.26
N GLU A 63 -4.63 14.53 3.56
CA GLU A 63 -5.74 14.35 4.48
C GLU A 63 -5.85 15.57 5.38
N ASP A 64 -7.07 16.02 5.65
CA ASP A 64 -7.41 17.10 6.60
C ASP A 64 -7.00 16.81 8.07
N LYS A 65 -6.08 15.86 8.29
CA LYS A 65 -5.59 15.43 9.59
C LYS A 65 -4.09 15.69 9.66
N GLU A 66 -3.73 16.79 10.30
CA GLU A 66 -2.35 17.02 10.72
C GLU A 66 -1.94 15.89 11.66
N PRO A 67 -0.81 15.19 11.39
CA PRO A 67 -0.32 14.16 12.29
C PRO A 67 0.00 14.82 13.63
N ALA A 68 -0.38 14.19 14.74
CA ALA A 68 0.07 14.59 16.06
C ALA A 68 1.22 13.66 16.52
N PRO A 69 2.17 14.16 17.33
CA PRO A 69 3.14 13.29 17.98
C PRO A 69 2.40 12.27 18.88
N GLY A 70 2.69 10.98 18.68
CA GLY A 70 2.02 9.86 19.32
C GLY A 70 0.95 9.16 18.48
N ASP A 71 0.60 9.68 17.30
CA ASP A 71 -0.32 8.98 16.39
C ASP A 71 0.34 7.76 15.74
N ILE A 72 -0.44 6.70 15.54
CA ILE A 72 -0.04 5.51 14.79
C ILE A 72 -0.50 5.68 13.34
N VAL A 73 0.45 5.56 12.41
CA VAL A 73 0.22 5.72 10.98
C VAL A 73 0.78 4.53 10.21
N ASP A 74 0.02 4.01 9.25
CA ASP A 74 0.47 2.94 8.38
C ASP A 74 1.35 3.51 7.26
N VAL A 75 2.56 2.97 7.14
CA VAL A 75 3.63 3.50 6.27
C VAL A 75 4.29 2.36 5.51
N TYR A 76 4.68 2.62 4.26
CA TYR A 76 5.34 1.63 3.42
C TYR A 76 6.84 1.85 3.44
N LEU A 77 7.57 0.77 3.75
CA LEU A 77 9.02 0.75 3.78
C LEU A 77 9.57 0.68 2.35
N ASP A 78 10.03 1.81 1.81
CA ASP A 78 10.58 1.85 0.45
C ASP A 78 12.02 1.34 0.42
N ARG A 79 12.86 1.80 1.36
CA ARG A 79 14.26 1.34 1.54
C ARG A 79 14.72 1.50 2.99
N ILE A 80 15.54 0.55 3.44
CA ILE A 80 16.05 0.51 4.83
C ILE A 80 17.31 1.37 5.00
N GLU A 81 18.11 1.58 3.95
CA GLU A 81 19.35 2.36 4.05
C GLU A 81 19.53 3.33 2.89
N ASN A 82 19.31 4.62 3.16
CA ASN A 82 19.94 5.69 2.41
C ASN A 82 21.32 6.03 2.99
N ALA A 83 22.16 6.74 2.24
CA ALA A 83 23.52 7.14 2.63
C ALA A 83 23.65 7.95 3.96
N LEU A 84 22.52 8.32 4.56
CA LEU A 84 22.39 9.06 5.83
C LEU A 84 21.96 8.16 7.00
N GLY A 85 21.65 6.89 6.76
CA GLY A 85 21.18 5.94 7.78
C GLY A 85 19.68 6.02 8.10
N ASP A 86 18.91 6.81 7.36
CA ASP A 86 17.45 6.97 7.52
C ASP A 86 16.66 6.01 6.61
N ALA A 87 15.53 5.48 7.10
CA ALA A 87 14.59 4.70 6.32
C ALA A 87 13.63 5.64 5.56
N VAL A 88 13.56 5.51 4.23
CA VAL A 88 12.60 6.26 3.42
C VAL A 88 11.28 5.55 3.45
N LEU A 89 10.28 6.25 3.98
CA LEU A 89 8.93 5.76 4.12
C LEU A 89 8.00 6.62 3.26
N SER A 90 7.07 5.97 2.57
CA SER A 90 6.04 6.68 1.79
C SER A 90 4.66 6.16 2.13
N ARG A 91 3.79 7.05 2.61
CA ARG A 91 2.39 6.78 2.90
C ARG A 91 1.56 6.69 1.62
N ASP A 92 1.92 7.47 0.59
CA ASP A 92 1.23 7.41 -0.70
C ASP A 92 1.42 6.07 -1.40
N LYS A 93 2.64 5.51 -1.33
CA LYS A 93 2.92 4.16 -1.83
C LYS A 93 2.21 3.09 -0.99
N ALA A 94 2.17 3.25 0.34
CA ALA A 94 1.43 2.35 1.23
C ALA A 94 -0.03 2.21 0.83
N ARG A 95 -0.72 3.35 0.60
CA ARG A 95 -2.11 3.34 0.16
C ARG A 95 -2.29 2.65 -1.18
N ARG A 96 -1.40 2.87 -2.14
CA ARG A 96 -1.52 2.20 -3.45
C ARG A 96 -1.35 0.70 -3.31
N GLU A 97 -0.38 0.24 -2.53
CA GLU A 97 -0.15 -1.19 -2.33
C GLU A 97 -1.30 -1.83 -1.55
N GLU A 98 -1.80 -1.21 -0.48
CA GLU A 98 -2.98 -1.69 0.25
C GLU A 98 -4.20 -1.82 -0.65
N ARG A 99 -4.44 -0.81 -1.48
CA ARG A 99 -5.54 -0.82 -2.44
C ARG A 99 -5.32 -1.90 -3.49
N TRP A 100 -4.09 -2.11 -3.93
CA TRP A 100 -3.75 -3.20 -4.85
C TRP A 100 -4.02 -4.57 -4.23
N ILE A 101 -3.56 -4.81 -3.00
CA ILE A 101 -3.83 -6.04 -2.24
C ILE A 101 -5.34 -6.24 -2.08
N LYS A 102 -6.09 -5.17 -1.83
CA LYS A 102 -7.55 -5.22 -1.76
C LYS A 102 -8.18 -5.58 -3.10
N LEU A 103 -7.71 -4.99 -4.20
CA LEU A 103 -8.17 -5.31 -5.55
C LEU A 103 -7.84 -6.76 -5.94
N GLU A 104 -6.67 -7.26 -5.55
CA GLU A 104 -6.27 -8.65 -5.77
C GLU A 104 -7.15 -9.61 -4.97
N LYS A 105 -7.48 -9.28 -3.71
CA LYS A 105 -8.46 -10.04 -2.93
C LYS A 105 -9.85 -10.02 -3.57
N SER A 106 -10.33 -8.85 -3.99
CA SER A 106 -11.63 -8.74 -4.68
C SER A 106 -11.63 -9.46 -6.03
N PHE A 107 -10.50 -9.48 -6.75
CA PHE A 107 -10.33 -10.25 -7.98
C PHE A 107 -10.43 -11.76 -7.71
N ASN A 108 -9.71 -12.26 -6.71
CA ASN A 108 -9.77 -13.67 -6.30
C ASN A 108 -11.15 -14.08 -5.76
N ALA A 109 -11.88 -13.14 -5.15
CA ALA A 109 -13.24 -13.36 -4.65
C ALA A 109 -14.34 -13.09 -5.70
N GLU A 110 -13.97 -12.68 -6.93
CA GLU A 110 -14.89 -12.23 -7.99
C GLU A 110 -15.89 -11.14 -7.54
N GLU A 111 -15.52 -10.33 -6.55
CA GLU A 111 -16.39 -9.29 -5.99
C GLU A 111 -16.39 -8.02 -6.86
N PRO A 112 -17.55 -7.36 -7.00
CA PRO A 112 -17.63 -6.08 -7.70
C PRO A 112 -16.96 -4.96 -6.89
N VAL A 113 -16.05 -4.24 -7.54
CA VAL A 113 -15.31 -3.11 -6.98
C VAL A 113 -15.95 -1.80 -7.42
N LYS A 114 -16.11 -0.87 -6.48
CA LYS A 114 -16.63 0.47 -6.79
C LYS A 114 -15.54 1.33 -7.42
N GLY A 115 -15.81 1.91 -8.59
CA GLY A 115 -14.92 2.82 -9.30
C GLY A 115 -15.69 3.93 -9.98
N ALA A 116 -14.98 4.96 -10.44
CA ALA A 116 -15.56 6.04 -11.22
C ALA A 116 -14.81 6.22 -12.54
N ILE A 117 -15.54 6.50 -13.63
CA ILE A 117 -14.91 6.77 -14.92
C ILE A 117 -14.20 8.13 -14.84
N SER A 118 -12.87 8.12 -14.97
CA SER A 118 -12.04 9.32 -14.90
C SER A 118 -11.81 9.96 -16.28
N GLY A 119 -11.86 9.17 -17.36
CA GLY A 119 -11.61 9.69 -18.71
C GLY A 119 -11.94 8.73 -19.84
N ARG A 120 -11.93 9.26 -21.07
CA ARG A 120 -12.11 8.49 -22.31
C ARG A 120 -10.78 8.37 -23.05
N VAL A 121 -10.46 7.17 -23.52
CA VAL A 121 -9.27 6.88 -24.34
C VAL A 121 -9.65 6.19 -25.65
N LYS A 122 -8.71 6.05 -26.60
CA LYS A 122 -8.96 5.39 -27.88
C LYS A 122 -9.29 3.91 -27.65
N GLY A 123 -10.58 3.56 -27.71
CA GLY A 123 -11.07 2.18 -27.55
C GLY A 123 -11.82 1.88 -26.24
N GLY A 124 -11.91 2.83 -25.30
CA GLY A 124 -12.55 2.59 -24.02
C GLY A 124 -12.48 3.76 -23.04
N PHE A 125 -12.52 3.43 -21.75
CA PHE A 125 -12.56 4.36 -20.64
C PHE A 125 -11.47 4.03 -19.62
N THR A 126 -10.97 5.07 -18.98
CA THR A 126 -10.14 4.93 -17.79
C THR A 126 -11.07 5.01 -16.58
N VAL A 127 -10.99 4.02 -15.69
CA VAL A 127 -11.74 3.95 -14.44
C VAL A 127 -10.75 4.12 -13.31
N ASP A 128 -11.04 5.04 -12.39
CA ASP A 128 -10.31 5.17 -11.14
C ASP A 128 -10.98 4.28 -10.08
N LEU A 129 -10.24 3.28 -9.59
CA LEU A 129 -10.64 2.37 -8.51
C LEU A 129 -10.05 2.85 -7.18
N GLY A 130 -10.13 4.16 -6.94
CA GLY A 130 -9.54 4.81 -5.77
C GLY A 130 -8.02 4.78 -5.83
N GLY A 131 -7.38 5.52 -6.73
CA GLY A 131 -5.92 5.64 -6.83
C GLY A 131 -5.23 4.53 -7.62
N VAL A 132 -5.99 3.56 -8.16
CA VAL A 132 -5.51 2.61 -9.17
C VAL A 132 -6.31 2.84 -10.45
N ASN A 133 -5.60 3.17 -11.53
CA ASN A 133 -6.21 3.37 -12.84
C ASN A 133 -6.39 2.04 -13.55
N ALA A 134 -7.62 1.73 -13.94
CA ALA A 134 -7.99 0.56 -14.73
C ALA A 134 -8.50 0.97 -16.11
N PHE A 135 -8.42 0.04 -17.06
CA PHE A 135 -8.95 0.21 -18.41
C PHE A 135 -10.24 -0.58 -18.60
N LEU A 136 -11.29 0.10 -19.05
CA LEU A 136 -12.58 -0.49 -19.38
C LEU A 136 -12.80 -0.44 -20.90
N PRO A 137 -12.88 -1.58 -21.60
CA PRO A 137 -13.18 -1.63 -23.03
C PRO A 137 -14.55 -1.01 -23.33
N GLY A 138 -14.65 -0.19 -24.38
CA GLY A 138 -15.89 0.50 -24.73
C GLY A 138 -17.06 -0.45 -25.07
N SER A 139 -16.78 -1.69 -25.47
CA SER A 139 -17.78 -2.72 -25.74
C SER A 139 -18.45 -3.29 -24.48
N GLN A 140 -17.87 -3.08 -23.29
CA GLN A 140 -18.35 -3.60 -22.01
C GLN A 140 -19.04 -2.53 -21.14
N VAL A 141 -19.25 -1.33 -21.69
CA VAL A 141 -19.80 -0.19 -20.95
C VAL A 141 -21.32 -0.25 -20.85
N ASP A 142 -21.99 -0.64 -21.94
CA ASP A 142 -23.45 -0.75 -21.95
C ASP A 142 -23.90 -1.63 -23.14
N ILE A 143 -25.08 -2.26 -22.99
CA ILE A 143 -25.76 -3.09 -24.00
C ILE A 143 -26.19 -2.23 -25.21
N ARG A 144 -26.42 -0.93 -25.00
CA ARG A 144 -26.73 0.03 -26.06
C ARG A 144 -25.49 0.89 -26.36
N PRO A 145 -25.16 1.15 -27.64
CA PRO A 145 -24.07 2.07 -27.98
C PRO A 145 -24.43 3.48 -27.50
N VAL A 146 -23.91 3.85 -26.33
CA VAL A 146 -24.14 5.17 -25.73
C VAL A 146 -23.34 6.21 -26.52
N ARG A 147 -24.02 7.08 -27.26
CA ARG A 147 -23.38 8.17 -28.03
C ARG A 147 -22.72 9.20 -27.11
N ASP A 148 -23.26 9.38 -25.90
CA ASP A 148 -22.74 10.26 -24.86
C ASP A 148 -22.62 9.55 -23.51
N VAL A 149 -21.39 9.35 -23.06
CA VAL A 149 -21.04 8.82 -21.74
C VAL A 149 -20.77 9.94 -20.72
N GLY A 150 -21.00 11.19 -21.10
CA GLY A 150 -20.90 12.35 -20.21
C GLY A 150 -21.64 12.18 -18.87
N PRO A 151 -22.84 11.56 -18.82
CA PRO A 151 -23.54 11.32 -17.55
C PRO A 151 -22.88 10.28 -16.65
N LEU A 152 -22.08 9.38 -17.22
CA LEU A 152 -21.43 8.26 -16.49
C LEU A 152 -20.03 8.64 -15.97
N MET A 153 -19.52 9.81 -16.37
CA MET A 153 -18.22 10.30 -15.91
C MET A 153 -18.32 10.75 -14.45
N GLY A 154 -17.43 10.25 -13.60
CA GLY A 154 -17.39 10.57 -12.18
C GLY A 154 -18.45 9.89 -11.31
N GLU A 155 -19.38 9.12 -11.88
CA GLU A 155 -20.32 8.32 -11.09
C GLU A 155 -19.64 7.06 -10.54
N ILE A 156 -19.88 6.77 -9.26
CA ILE A 156 -19.37 5.56 -8.61
C ILE A 156 -20.26 4.38 -9.01
N GLN A 157 -19.71 3.49 -9.82
CA GLN A 157 -20.38 2.29 -10.31
C GLN A 157 -19.62 1.02 -9.92
N PRO A 158 -20.32 -0.11 -9.74
CA PRO A 158 -19.68 -1.40 -9.52
C PRO A 158 -19.09 -1.94 -10.82
N PHE A 159 -17.80 -2.29 -10.79
CA PHE A 159 -17.06 -2.91 -11.89
C PHE A 159 -16.51 -4.26 -11.45
N GLN A 160 -16.48 -5.22 -12.38
CA GLN A 160 -15.82 -6.49 -12.16
C GLN A 160 -14.45 -6.49 -12.85
N ILE A 161 -13.42 -6.91 -12.13
CA ILE A 161 -12.06 -7.02 -12.66
C ILE A 161 -11.95 -8.34 -13.40
N LEU A 162 -11.70 -8.29 -14.71
CA LEU A 162 -11.50 -9.50 -15.54
C LEU A 162 -10.04 -9.94 -15.61
N LYS A 163 -9.13 -8.98 -15.52
CA LYS A 163 -7.69 -9.22 -15.60
C LYS A 163 -6.97 -8.16 -14.78
N LEU A 164 -5.96 -8.61 -14.03
CA LEU A 164 -5.07 -7.76 -13.25
C LEU A 164 -3.65 -8.04 -13.74
N ASP A 165 -3.03 -7.03 -14.37
CA ASP A 165 -1.64 -7.10 -14.83
C ASP A 165 -0.77 -6.29 -13.86
N ARG A 166 0.19 -6.95 -13.21
CA ARG A 166 1.25 -6.30 -12.43
C ARG A 166 2.40 -5.97 -13.38
N ALA A 167 2.75 -4.70 -13.49
CA ALA A 167 3.91 -4.26 -14.28
C ALA A 167 5.22 -4.57 -13.56
#